data_AF-A0A962E2Y1-F1
#
_entry.id   AF-A0A962E2Y1-F1
#
_cell.length_a   1.000
_cell.length_b   1.000
_cell.length_c   1.000
_cell.angle_alpha   90.00
_cell.angle_beta   90.00
_cell.angle_gamma   90.00
#
_symmetry.space_group_name_H-M   'P 1'
#
loop_
_entity.id
_entity.type
_entity.pdbx_description
1 polymer ?
#
loop_
_entity_poly.entity_id
_entity_poly.type
_entity_poly.pdbx_seq_one_letter_code
_entity_poly.pdbx_strand_id
1 'polypeptide(L)'
;ITSCTNTSNPRNMVAAGLVARNANAKGLLRKPWVKSSLAPGSKTVKMYLEEAGLMPELQEIGFDVVGFACTTCNGMSGALDPDIEKEIIDNDLFTTAVLSGNRNFDGRIHPYAKQAFLASPPLVIAYAIAGNIRYNKKKDSLGKDQNGNDVYLKDIWFDDDEVDAIVAKAVKPEQFNAVYIPMFDEAKKDTGKALSPLYN
;
A
#
# COMPACT_ATOMS: atom_id res chain seq x y z
N ILE A 1 2.29 -0.10 0.00
CA ILE A 1 1.31 -1.22 -0.05
C ILE A 1 1.42 -1.88 -1.42
N THR A 2 1.63 -3.19 -1.47
CA THR A 2 1.88 -3.96 -2.70
C THR A 2 1.43 -5.42 -2.52
N SER A 3 1.65 -6.25 -3.54
CA SER A 3 1.46 -7.71 -3.57
C SER A 3 0.02 -8.19 -3.66
N CYS A 4 -0.20 -9.20 -4.50
CA CYS A 4 -1.46 -9.93 -4.59
C CYS A 4 -1.84 -10.60 -3.26
N THR A 5 -0.89 -10.94 -2.38
CA THR A 5 -1.16 -11.56 -1.08
C THR A 5 -2.12 -10.74 -0.22
N ASN A 6 -1.96 -9.41 -0.21
CA ASN A 6 -2.79 -8.55 0.63
C ASN A 6 -3.76 -7.68 -0.17
N THR A 7 -3.39 -7.26 -1.40
CA THR A 7 -4.26 -6.38 -2.20
C THR A 7 -5.44 -7.11 -2.84
N SER A 8 -5.43 -8.45 -2.86
CA SER A 8 -6.60 -9.25 -3.27
C SER A 8 -7.67 -9.35 -2.18
N ASN A 9 -7.36 -8.99 -0.92
CA ASN A 9 -8.30 -9.02 0.19
C ASN A 9 -8.91 -7.62 0.42
N PRO A 10 -10.21 -7.40 0.12
CA PRO A 10 -10.84 -6.10 0.29
C PRO A 10 -10.83 -5.59 1.73
N ARG A 11 -10.97 -6.47 2.74
CA ARG A 11 -10.91 -6.05 4.15
C ARG A 11 -9.59 -5.38 4.48
N ASN A 12 -8.47 -5.94 4.02
CA ASN A 12 -7.14 -5.36 4.28
C ASN A 12 -6.96 -4.00 3.61
N MET A 13 -7.51 -3.82 2.41
CA MET A 13 -7.42 -2.57 1.67
C MET A 13 -8.33 -1.48 2.25
N VAL A 14 -9.57 -1.84 2.62
CA VAL A 14 -10.50 -0.94 3.33
C VAL A 14 -9.92 -0.54 4.68
N ALA A 15 -9.40 -1.47 5.47
CA ALA A 15 -8.72 -1.18 6.72
C ALA A 15 -7.56 -0.19 6.56
N ALA A 16 -6.75 -0.34 5.51
CA ALA A 16 -5.69 0.63 5.20
C ALA A 16 -6.26 2.02 4.88
N GLY A 17 -7.31 2.08 4.06
CA GLY A 17 -8.02 3.33 3.77
C GLY A 17 -8.58 4.01 5.02
N LEU A 18 -9.14 3.23 5.95
CA LEU A 18 -9.66 3.76 7.23
C LEU A 18 -8.54 4.31 8.13
N VAL A 19 -7.39 3.65 8.21
CA VAL A 19 -6.22 4.20 8.93
C VAL A 19 -5.76 5.51 8.30
N ALA A 20 -5.72 5.60 6.97
CA ALA A 20 -5.38 6.85 6.27
C ALA A 20 -6.40 7.95 6.59
N ARG A 21 -7.70 7.66 6.47
CA ARG A 21 -8.79 8.60 6.80
C ARG A 21 -8.67 9.14 8.22
N ASN A 22 -8.51 8.23 9.19
CA ASN A 22 -8.42 8.60 10.59
C ASN A 22 -7.14 9.40 10.90
N ALA A 23 -6.03 9.09 10.22
CA ALA A 23 -4.79 9.85 10.32
C ALA A 23 -4.92 11.27 9.72
N ASN A 24 -5.50 11.41 8.53
CA ASN A 24 -5.75 12.71 7.90
C ASN A 24 -6.68 13.58 8.76
N ALA A 25 -7.73 13.00 9.33
CA ALA A 25 -8.63 13.69 10.26
C ALA A 25 -7.92 14.21 11.52
N LYS A 26 -6.76 13.64 11.87
CA LYS A 26 -5.89 14.09 12.96
C LYS A 26 -4.75 14.99 12.49
N GLY A 27 -4.65 15.30 11.20
CA GLY A 27 -3.57 16.09 10.62
C GLY A 27 -2.22 15.35 10.53
N LEU A 28 -2.25 14.02 10.58
CA LEU A 28 -1.06 13.19 10.46
C LEU A 28 -0.81 12.81 9.01
N LEU A 29 0.41 13.10 8.53
CA LEU A 29 0.90 12.67 7.22
C LEU A 29 2.10 11.75 7.36
N ARG A 30 2.42 11.01 6.29
CA ARG A 30 3.68 10.27 6.22
C ARG A 30 4.88 11.21 6.38
N LYS A 31 5.99 10.71 6.90
CA LYS A 31 7.24 11.50 6.92
C LYS A 31 7.75 11.72 5.49
N PRO A 32 8.35 12.89 5.20
CA PRO A 32 8.73 13.27 3.84
C PRO A 32 9.78 12.32 3.22
N TRP A 33 10.69 11.79 4.04
CA TRP A 33 11.74 10.84 3.62
C TRP A 33 11.22 9.41 3.33
N VAL A 34 9.94 9.13 3.56
CA VAL A 34 9.36 7.80 3.28
C VAL A 34 8.87 7.73 1.84
N LYS A 35 9.48 6.89 1.01
CA LYS A 35 8.93 6.55 -0.29
C LYS A 35 7.73 5.59 -0.13
N SER A 36 6.53 6.11 -0.30
CA SER A 36 5.27 5.36 -0.27
C SER A 36 4.76 5.05 -1.67
N SER A 37 3.95 3.99 -1.79
CA SER A 37 3.29 3.59 -3.03
C SER A 37 2.11 2.68 -2.74
N LEU A 38 1.10 2.71 -3.60
CA LEU A 38 0.03 1.72 -3.66
C LEU A 38 0.09 1.00 -5.00
N ALA A 39 0.26 -0.32 -4.97
CA ALA A 39 0.25 -1.15 -6.18
C ALA A 39 -0.78 -2.27 -6.04
N PRO A 40 -2.04 -2.03 -6.41
CA PRO A 40 -3.10 -3.02 -6.31
C PRO A 40 -2.94 -4.14 -7.35
N GLY A 41 -3.36 -5.36 -7.00
CA GLY A 41 -3.35 -6.49 -7.94
C GLY A 41 -4.38 -6.39 -9.09
N SER A 42 -5.36 -5.49 -8.99
CA SER A 42 -6.40 -5.28 -9.99
C SER A 42 -6.97 -3.87 -9.93
N LYS A 43 -7.55 -3.41 -11.05
CA LYS A 43 -8.30 -2.14 -11.12
C LYS A 43 -9.52 -2.13 -10.17
N THR A 44 -10.11 -3.30 -9.89
CA THR A 44 -11.26 -3.42 -8.98
C THR A 44 -10.96 -2.88 -7.58
N VAL A 45 -9.72 -3.03 -7.11
CA VAL A 45 -9.28 -2.49 -5.81
C VAL A 45 -9.40 -0.98 -5.75
N LYS A 46 -8.97 -0.30 -6.81
CA LYS A 46 -9.11 1.15 -6.90
C LYS A 46 -10.60 1.53 -6.91
N MET A 47 -11.42 0.83 -7.69
CA MET A 47 -12.84 1.14 -7.84
C MET A 47 -13.61 1.07 -6.51
N TYR A 48 -13.47 0.01 -5.73
CA TYR A 48 -14.19 -0.07 -4.45
C TYR A 48 -13.64 0.89 -3.39
N LEU A 49 -12.35 1.25 -3.45
CA LEU A 49 -11.79 2.26 -2.54
C LEU A 49 -12.26 3.67 -2.91
N GLU A 50 -12.43 3.98 -4.19
CA GLU A 50 -13.05 5.22 -4.66
C GLU A 50 -14.53 5.28 -4.25
N GLU A 51 -15.28 4.19 -4.45
CA GLU A 51 -16.69 4.10 -4.08
C GLU A 51 -16.90 4.18 -2.55
N ALA A 52 -15.96 3.67 -1.76
CA ALA A 52 -15.93 3.83 -0.31
C ALA A 52 -15.50 5.23 0.15
N GLY A 53 -15.02 6.10 -0.75
CA GLY A 53 -14.44 7.41 -0.41
C GLY A 53 -13.08 7.33 0.29
N LEU A 54 -12.40 6.19 0.24
CA LEU A 54 -11.12 5.95 0.92
C LEU A 54 -9.90 6.13 0.02
N MET A 55 -10.07 6.17 -1.30
CA MET A 55 -8.96 6.43 -2.23
C MET A 55 -8.35 7.83 -2.03
N PRO A 56 -9.13 8.93 -1.95
CA PRO A 56 -8.57 10.25 -1.70
C PRO A 56 -7.77 10.31 -0.39
N GLU A 57 -8.23 9.63 0.66
CA GLU A 57 -7.56 9.56 1.95
C GLU A 57 -6.18 8.88 1.86
N LEU A 58 -6.10 7.79 1.09
CA LEU A 58 -4.83 7.13 0.80
C LEU A 58 -3.88 8.02 0.00
N GLN A 59 -4.38 8.77 -0.97
CA GLN A 59 -3.57 9.67 -1.78
C GLN A 59 -3.05 10.85 -0.96
N GLU A 60 -3.87 11.45 -0.09
CA GLU A 60 -3.47 12.55 0.79
C GLU A 60 -2.31 12.15 1.71
N ILE A 61 -2.32 10.92 2.24
CA ILE A 61 -1.21 10.40 3.05
C ILE A 61 -0.02 9.87 2.21
N GLY A 62 -0.09 10.02 0.89
CA GLY A 62 0.99 9.77 -0.07
C GLY A 62 1.00 8.37 -0.70
N PHE A 63 -0.10 7.62 -0.64
CA PHE A 63 -0.23 6.28 -1.24
C PHE A 63 -0.99 6.30 -2.55
N ASP A 64 -0.45 7.00 -3.55
CA ASP A 64 -0.97 6.97 -4.91
C ASP A 64 -0.83 5.60 -5.58
N VAL A 65 -1.76 5.31 -6.49
CA VAL A 65 -1.70 4.12 -7.34
C VAL A 65 -0.56 4.28 -8.35
N VAL A 66 0.54 3.55 -8.15
CA VAL A 66 1.71 3.58 -9.04
C VAL A 66 1.65 2.55 -10.16
N GLY A 67 0.70 1.60 -10.08
CA GLY A 67 0.49 0.60 -11.11
C GLY A 67 -0.29 -0.61 -10.63
N PHE A 68 -0.86 -1.36 -11.57
CA PHE A 68 -1.59 -2.60 -11.32
C PHE A 68 -0.69 -3.81 -11.61
N ALA A 69 0.35 -3.99 -10.78
CA ALA A 69 1.41 -4.97 -11.01
C ALA A 69 2.17 -5.33 -9.72
N CYS A 70 3.11 -6.27 -9.81
CA CYS A 70 3.94 -6.71 -8.69
C CYS A 70 4.78 -5.59 -8.04
N THR A 71 5.31 -4.64 -8.81
CA THR A 71 6.05 -3.45 -8.33
C THR A 71 7.05 -3.75 -7.19
N THR A 72 6.94 -3.11 -6.03
CA THR A 72 7.82 -3.32 -4.88
C THR A 72 7.87 -4.78 -4.42
N CYS A 73 6.80 -5.57 -4.60
CA CYS A 73 6.76 -6.97 -4.17
C CYS A 73 7.80 -7.85 -4.88
N ASN A 74 8.15 -7.55 -6.13
CA ASN A 74 9.17 -8.29 -6.89
C ASN A 74 10.50 -7.53 -7.04
N GLY A 75 10.69 -6.43 -6.31
CA GLY A 75 11.89 -5.60 -6.36
C GLY A 75 11.84 -4.48 -7.39
N MET A 76 10.74 -4.34 -8.14
CA MET A 76 10.51 -3.19 -9.03
C MET A 76 10.01 -1.99 -8.21
N SER A 77 10.83 -1.56 -7.25
CA SER A 77 10.54 -0.47 -6.31
C SER A 77 10.91 0.91 -6.86
N GLY A 78 11.70 0.98 -7.93
CA GLY A 78 12.14 2.22 -8.60
C GLY A 78 13.12 3.05 -7.77
N ALA A 79 13.74 4.07 -8.38
CA ALA A 79 14.75 4.92 -7.74
C ALA A 79 14.22 5.71 -6.52
N LEU A 80 15.08 5.95 -5.53
CA LEU A 80 14.78 6.91 -4.46
C LEU A 80 14.91 8.34 -4.99
N ASP A 81 14.42 9.29 -4.21
CA ASP A 81 14.76 10.69 -4.42
C ASP A 81 16.29 10.86 -4.32
N PRO A 82 16.97 11.55 -5.25
CA PRO A 82 18.42 11.68 -5.25
C PRO A 82 18.99 12.25 -3.94
N ASP A 83 18.28 13.18 -3.29
CA ASP A 83 18.74 13.77 -2.03
C ASP A 83 18.64 12.75 -0.89
N ILE A 84 17.60 11.92 -0.87
CA ILE A 84 17.45 10.82 0.10
C ILE A 84 18.53 9.76 -0.14
N GLU A 85 18.75 9.37 -1.40
CA GLU A 85 19.78 8.37 -1.75
C GLU A 85 21.17 8.84 -1.32
N LYS A 86 21.50 10.09 -1.62
CA LYS A 86 22.76 10.70 -1.20
C LYS A 86 22.91 10.67 0.33
N GLU A 87 21.89 11.08 1.07
CA GLU A 87 21.93 11.10 2.53
C GLU A 87 22.16 9.70 3.13
N ILE A 88 21.56 8.66 2.51
CA ILE A 88 21.77 7.26 2.91
C ILE A 88 23.22 6.83 2.71
N ILE A 89 23.82 7.19 1.57
CA ILE A 89 25.20 6.80 1.21
C ILE A 89 26.20 7.58 2.07
N ASP A 90 26.08 8.91 2.12
CA ASP A 90 27.05 9.80 2.77
C ASP A 90 27.13 9.53 4.28
N ASN A 91 26.03 9.08 4.91
CA ASN A 91 25.97 8.82 6.36
C ASN A 91 25.86 7.33 6.73
N ASP A 92 26.02 6.41 5.76
CA ASP A 92 25.86 4.96 5.94
C ASP A 92 24.58 4.55 6.72
N LEU A 93 23.45 5.21 6.43
CA LEU A 93 22.23 5.03 7.20
C LEU A 93 21.69 3.60 7.10
N PHE A 94 21.25 3.06 8.23
CA PHE A 94 20.54 1.78 8.25
C PHE A 94 19.07 1.97 7.89
N THR A 95 18.75 1.88 6.60
CA THR A 95 17.37 2.01 6.14
C THR A 95 16.65 0.67 5.99
N THR A 96 15.32 0.73 6.07
CA THR A 96 14.46 -0.45 6.03
C THR A 96 13.27 -0.23 5.14
N ALA A 97 12.78 -1.30 4.50
CA ALA A 97 11.49 -1.31 3.81
C ALA A 97 10.40 -1.95 4.69
N VAL A 98 9.18 -1.43 4.62
CA VAL A 98 7.99 -2.07 5.19
C VAL A 98 6.98 -2.29 4.07
N LEU A 99 6.53 -3.53 3.88
CA LEU A 99 5.66 -3.88 2.75
C LEU A 99 4.61 -4.92 3.12
N SER A 100 3.48 -4.86 2.42
CA SER A 100 2.40 -5.86 2.49
C SER A 100 2.62 -7.04 1.54
N GLY A 101 3.89 -7.40 1.33
CA GLY A 101 4.29 -8.53 0.51
C GLY A 101 4.30 -9.85 1.27
N ASN A 102 4.99 -10.83 0.68
CA ASN A 102 5.17 -12.18 1.26
C ASN A 102 6.64 -12.63 1.33
N ARG A 103 7.58 -11.83 0.82
CA ARG A 103 9.02 -12.11 0.81
C ARG A 103 9.79 -10.86 1.16
N ASN A 104 10.86 -11.03 1.93
CA ASN A 104 11.70 -9.95 2.47
C ASN A 104 13.19 -10.32 2.53
N PHE A 105 13.67 -11.15 1.60
CA PHE A 105 15.09 -11.50 1.49
C PHE A 105 15.96 -10.26 1.21
N ASP A 106 17.21 -10.29 1.66
CA ASP A 106 18.16 -9.19 1.49
C ASP A 106 18.36 -8.86 0.00
N GLY A 107 18.39 -7.56 -0.31
CA GLY A 107 18.53 -7.06 -1.69
C GLY A 107 17.31 -7.27 -2.59
N ARG A 108 16.25 -7.96 -2.15
CA ARG A 108 15.07 -8.23 -2.99
C ARG A 108 14.22 -6.99 -3.23
N ILE A 109 14.08 -6.12 -2.23
CA ILE A 109 13.07 -5.05 -2.25
C ILE A 109 13.62 -3.76 -2.87
N HIS A 110 14.76 -3.31 -2.41
CA HIS A 110 15.44 -2.10 -2.91
C HIS A 110 16.93 -2.21 -2.55
N PRO A 111 17.87 -1.79 -3.43
CA PRO A 111 19.31 -1.88 -3.14
C PRO A 111 19.73 -1.14 -1.86
N TYR A 112 19.17 0.04 -1.59
CA TYR A 112 19.46 0.81 -0.38
C TYR A 112 18.69 0.38 0.88
N ALA A 113 17.74 -0.55 0.79
CA ALA A 113 17.02 -1.06 1.97
C ALA A 113 17.78 -2.25 2.56
N LYS A 114 18.51 -2.03 3.66
CA LYS A 114 19.34 -3.05 4.33
C LYS A 114 18.51 -4.19 4.93
N GLN A 115 17.24 -3.92 5.26
CA GLN A 115 16.30 -4.93 5.76
C GLN A 115 14.87 -4.65 5.29
N ALA A 116 14.03 -5.68 5.20
CA ALA A 116 12.62 -5.54 4.86
C ALA A 116 11.70 -6.25 5.87
N PHE A 117 10.57 -5.63 6.19
CA PHE A 117 9.57 -6.13 7.13
C PHE A 117 8.23 -6.32 6.45
N LEU A 118 7.65 -7.51 6.63
CA LEU A 118 6.31 -7.82 6.16
C LEU A 118 5.29 -7.35 7.20
N ALA A 119 4.27 -6.61 6.76
CA ALA A 119 3.22 -6.09 7.61
C ALA A 119 1.89 -6.01 6.87
N SER A 120 0.77 -5.95 7.59
CA SER A 120 -0.53 -5.73 6.97
C SER A 120 -0.59 -4.33 6.32
N PRO A 121 -1.43 -4.11 5.28
CA PRO A 121 -1.62 -2.79 4.67
C PRO A 121 -1.84 -1.62 5.65
N PRO A 122 -2.70 -1.71 6.70
CA PRO A 122 -2.84 -0.61 7.68
C PRO A 122 -1.56 -0.35 8.49
N LEU A 123 -0.78 -1.39 8.82
CA LEU A 123 0.51 -1.18 9.50
C LEU A 123 1.57 -0.54 8.60
N VAL A 124 1.54 -0.80 7.29
CA VAL A 124 2.43 -0.12 6.33
C VAL A 124 2.20 1.40 6.39
N ILE A 125 0.94 1.84 6.49
CA ILE A 125 0.60 3.26 6.63
C ILE A 125 1.09 3.81 7.98
N ALA A 126 0.82 3.11 9.08
CA ALA A 126 1.28 3.53 10.41
C ALA A 126 2.80 3.72 10.47
N TYR A 127 3.59 2.81 9.87
CA TYR A 127 5.04 2.96 9.80
C TYR A 127 5.49 4.07 8.86
N ALA A 128 4.73 4.40 7.82
CA ALA A 128 5.01 5.56 6.97
C ALA A 128 4.79 6.90 7.71
N ILE A 129 3.78 6.97 8.58
CA ILE A 129 3.53 8.12 9.49
C ILE A 129 4.63 8.23 10.53
N ALA A 130 5.02 7.11 11.16
CA ALA A 130 6.10 7.10 12.14
C ALA A 130 7.46 7.42 11.50
N GLY A 131 7.66 7.03 10.24
CA GLY A 131 8.86 7.25 9.46
C GLY A 131 10.09 6.45 9.90
N ASN A 132 9.92 5.48 10.81
CA ASN A 132 11.00 4.63 11.29
C ASN A 132 10.45 3.29 11.85
N ILE A 133 11.22 2.21 11.72
CA ILE A 133 10.81 0.87 12.19
C ILE A 133 10.94 0.69 13.71
N ARG A 134 11.73 1.54 14.38
CA ARG A 134 11.97 1.50 15.82
C ARG A 134 10.79 2.01 16.64
N TYR A 135 9.79 2.56 15.97
CA TYR A 135 8.50 2.98 16.51
C TYR A 135 7.86 1.90 17.38
N ASN A 136 7.70 2.21 18.68
CA ASN A 136 6.98 1.37 19.62
C ASN A 136 5.48 1.67 19.56
N LYS A 137 4.76 0.84 18.82
CA LYS A 137 3.29 0.89 18.62
C LYS A 137 2.45 1.05 19.89
N LYS A 138 2.98 0.67 21.07
CA LYS A 138 2.25 0.75 22.35
C LYS A 138 2.53 2.03 23.15
N LYS A 139 3.64 2.71 22.88
CA LYS A 139 4.16 3.78 23.75
C LYS A 139 4.43 5.09 23.01
N ASP A 140 4.84 4.97 21.75
CA ASP A 140 5.29 6.13 20.99
C ASP A 140 4.09 6.78 20.29
N SER A 141 4.09 8.10 20.29
CA SER A 141 3.16 8.91 19.51
C SER A 141 3.55 8.89 18.02
N LEU A 142 2.56 8.87 17.14
CA LEU A 142 2.72 9.04 15.69
C LEU A 142 2.92 10.52 15.31
N GLY A 143 2.52 11.44 16.19
CA GLY A 143 2.61 12.88 15.98
C GLY A 143 1.65 13.62 16.88
N LYS A 144 1.51 14.92 16.63
CA LYS A 144 0.54 15.77 17.33
C LYS A 144 -0.64 16.07 16.42
N ASP A 145 -1.84 16.07 16.99
CA ASP A 145 -3.03 16.56 16.29
C ASP A 145 -3.01 18.09 16.18
N GLN A 146 -4.03 18.64 15.50
CA GLN A 146 -4.21 20.08 15.30
C GLN A 146 -4.33 20.87 16.62
N ASN A 147 -4.63 20.20 17.73
CA ASN A 147 -4.74 20.80 19.07
C ASN A 147 -3.48 20.58 19.92
N GLY A 148 -2.45 19.93 19.37
CA GLY A 148 -1.19 19.63 20.07
C GLY A 148 -1.20 18.35 20.92
N ASN A 149 -2.29 17.57 20.90
CA ASN A 149 -2.39 16.31 21.64
C ASN A 149 -1.59 15.21 20.94
N ASP A 150 -0.96 14.33 21.72
CA ASP A 150 -0.28 13.17 21.16
C ASP A 150 -1.29 12.17 20.59
N VAL A 151 -1.03 11.71 19.37
CA VAL A 151 -1.86 10.73 18.66
C VAL A 151 -1.12 9.40 18.59
N TYR A 152 -1.73 8.35 19.12
CA TYR A 152 -1.17 7.01 19.15
C TYR A 152 -1.81 6.13 18.07
N LEU A 153 -1.22 4.97 17.79
CA LEU A 153 -1.75 4.02 16.82
C LEU A 153 -3.22 3.65 17.09
N LYS A 154 -3.58 3.46 18.36
CA LYS A 154 -4.95 3.15 18.78
C LYS A 154 -5.96 4.23 18.41
N ASP A 155 -5.53 5.49 18.28
CA ASP A 155 -6.43 6.63 18.03
C ASP A 155 -6.77 6.77 16.54
N ILE A 156 -6.02 6.09 15.67
CA ILE A 156 -6.28 6.02 14.22
C ILE A 156 -6.65 4.61 13.74
N TRP A 157 -6.64 3.62 14.63
CA TRP A 157 -6.97 2.25 14.29
C TRP A 157 -8.45 2.13 13.93
N PHE A 158 -8.76 1.26 12.98
CA PHE A 158 -10.13 1.05 12.51
C PHE A 158 -10.89 0.11 13.44
N ASP A 159 -12.21 0.17 13.34
CA ASP A 159 -13.11 -0.82 13.94
C ASP A 159 -13.47 -1.90 12.91
N ASP A 160 -13.56 -3.16 13.36
CA ASP A 160 -13.81 -4.30 12.47
C ASP A 160 -15.24 -4.28 11.87
N ASP A 161 -16.24 -3.78 12.61
CA ASP A 161 -17.61 -3.68 12.12
C ASP A 161 -17.72 -2.58 11.05
N GLU A 162 -16.95 -1.49 11.19
CA GLU A 162 -16.86 -0.46 10.16
C GLU A 162 -16.24 -1.00 8.87
N VAL A 163 -15.17 -1.80 8.96
CA VAL A 163 -14.56 -2.45 7.80
C VAL A 163 -15.60 -3.32 7.08
N ASP A 164 -16.33 -4.14 7.83
CA ASP A 164 -17.33 -5.05 7.27
C ASP A 164 -18.49 -4.33 6.61
N ALA A 165 -18.99 -3.26 7.23
CA ALA A 165 -20.04 -2.42 6.66
C ALA A 165 -19.59 -1.77 5.33
N ILE A 166 -18.35 -1.25 5.26
CA ILE A 166 -17.82 -0.64 4.05
C ILE A 166 -17.59 -1.68 2.96
N VAL A 167 -17.01 -2.85 3.30
CA VAL A 167 -16.79 -3.94 2.33
C VAL A 167 -18.13 -4.38 1.74
N ALA A 168 -19.15 -4.62 2.56
CA ALA A 168 -20.47 -5.04 2.10
C ALA A 168 -21.14 -3.99 1.19
N LYS A 169 -20.89 -2.69 1.44
CA LYS A 169 -21.48 -1.59 0.66
C LYS A 169 -20.73 -1.29 -0.64
N ALA A 170 -19.40 -1.33 -0.62
CA ALA A 170 -18.55 -0.78 -1.68
C ALA A 170 -17.94 -1.84 -2.61
N VAL A 171 -17.83 -3.10 -2.20
CA VAL A 171 -17.27 -4.17 -3.03
C VAL A 171 -18.40 -4.86 -3.78
N LYS A 172 -18.49 -4.59 -5.09
CA LYS A 172 -19.67 -4.97 -5.89
C LYS A 172 -19.31 -5.81 -7.11
N PRO A 173 -20.11 -6.83 -7.48
CA PRO A 173 -19.87 -7.66 -8.66
C PRO A 173 -19.70 -6.87 -9.97
N GLU A 174 -20.41 -5.74 -10.11
CA GLU A 174 -20.37 -4.89 -11.30
C GLU A 174 -18.96 -4.34 -11.57
N GLN A 175 -18.20 -4.04 -10.52
CA GLN A 175 -16.82 -3.57 -10.64
C GLN A 175 -15.92 -4.66 -11.25
N PHE A 176 -16.11 -5.92 -10.85
CA PHE A 176 -15.37 -7.06 -11.40
C PHE A 176 -15.75 -7.29 -12.86
N ASN A 177 -17.04 -7.28 -13.17
CA ASN A 177 -17.53 -7.43 -14.55
C ASN A 177 -16.98 -6.33 -15.46
N ALA A 178 -16.98 -5.08 -15.01
CA ALA A 178 -16.46 -3.94 -15.77
C ALA A 178 -14.96 -4.03 -16.07
N VAL A 179 -14.17 -4.70 -15.22
CA VAL A 179 -12.73 -4.88 -15.43
C VAL A 179 -12.44 -6.13 -16.26
N TYR A 180 -13.03 -7.27 -15.91
CA TYR A 180 -12.60 -8.56 -16.44
C TYR A 180 -13.29 -8.95 -17.75
N ILE A 181 -14.56 -8.60 -17.97
CA ILE A 181 -15.25 -8.94 -19.23
C ILE A 181 -14.51 -8.31 -20.42
N PRO A 182 -14.24 -6.99 -20.46
CA PRO A 182 -13.53 -6.38 -21.58
C PRO A 182 -12.11 -6.94 -21.75
N MET A 183 -11.41 -7.18 -20.64
CA MET A 183 -10.04 -7.72 -20.65
C MET A 183 -9.97 -9.09 -21.35
N PHE A 184 -10.91 -10.00 -21.05
CA PHE A 184 -10.94 -11.32 -21.68
C PHE A 184 -11.53 -11.29 -23.10
N ASP A 185 -12.41 -10.36 -23.42
CA ASP A 185 -12.93 -10.21 -24.78
C ASP A 185 -11.88 -9.62 -25.74
N GLU A 186 -11.01 -8.73 -25.26
CA GLU A 186 -9.81 -8.29 -26.00
C GLU A 186 -8.83 -9.45 -26.20
N ALA A 187 -8.55 -10.23 -25.16
CA ALA A 187 -7.64 -11.39 -25.26
C ALA A 187 -8.11 -12.43 -26.29
N LYS A 188 -9.44 -12.60 -26.48
CA LYS A 188 -10.00 -13.49 -27.52
C LYS A 188 -9.83 -12.94 -28.94
N LYS A 189 -9.77 -11.61 -29.11
CA LYS A 189 -9.52 -11.00 -30.43
C LYS A 189 -8.05 -11.15 -30.85
N ASP A 190 -7.15 -11.27 -29.88
CA ASP A 190 -5.70 -11.37 -30.09
C ASP A 190 -5.19 -12.83 -30.21
N THR A 191 -6.07 -13.79 -30.53
CA THR A 191 -5.65 -15.18 -30.80
C THR A 191 -5.02 -15.33 -32.20
N GLY A 192 -4.05 -14.48 -32.52
CA GLY A 192 -3.18 -14.64 -33.67
C GLY A 192 -2.34 -15.91 -33.52
N LYS A 193 -2.69 -16.95 -34.31
CA LYS A 193 -2.08 -18.29 -34.37
C LYS A 193 -2.09 -19.06 -33.04
N ALA A 194 -2.65 -20.26 -33.06
CA ALA A 194 -2.42 -21.25 -32.02
C ALA A 194 -0.90 -21.47 -31.88
N LEU A 195 -0.31 -20.97 -30.80
CA LEU A 195 1.08 -21.24 -30.46
C LEU A 195 1.16 -22.71 -30.07
N SER A 196 1.94 -23.50 -30.83
CA SER A 196 2.33 -24.82 -30.35
C SER A 196 3.04 -24.64 -29.01
N PRO A 197 2.70 -25.44 -27.97
CA PRO A 197 3.47 -25.41 -26.73
C PRO A 197 4.96 -25.61 -27.06
N LEU A 198 5.83 -24.91 -26.32
CA LEU A 198 7.29 -25.04 -26.43
C LEU A 198 7.82 -26.38 -25.91
N TYR A 199 6.91 -27.27 -25.51
CA TYR A 199 7.17 -28.60 -25.03
C TYR A 199 6.28 -29.58 -25.79
N ASN A 200 6.82 -30.77 -26.06
CA ASN A 200 6.09 -31.90 -26.63
C ASN A 200 5.08 -32.48 -25.63
#